data_AF-M3YKB8-F1
#
_entry.id   AF-M3YKB8-F1
#
_cell.length_a   1.000
_cell.length_b   1.000
_cell.length_c   1.000
_cell.angle_alpha   90.00
_cell.angle_beta   90.00
_cell.angle_gamma   90.00
#
_symmetry.space_group_name_H-M   'P 1'
#
loop_
_entity.id
_entity.type
_entity.pdbx_description
1 polymer ?
#
loop_
_entity_poly.entity_id
_entity_poly.type
_entity_poly.pdbx_seq_one_letter_code
_entity_poly.pdbx_strand_id
1 'polypeptide(L)'
;MHGPFQFSPIHNDGFFLVFFPEFFRELLENAEKSLNDMFVRTYGMLYMQNSEVFQDLFTELKRYYTGGNVNLEEMLNDFWARLLERMFQLINPQYHFSEDYLECVSKYTDQLKPFGDVPRKLKIQVTRAFIAARTFVQGLTVGREVANRVSKGPRWSGCDNPIFI
;
A
#
# COMPACT_ATOMS: atom_id res chain seq x y z
N MET A 1 39.38 0.94 36.48
CA MET A 1 38.25 1.85 36.82
C MET A 1 37.37 1.95 35.59
N HIS A 2 36.35 1.08 35.48
CA HIS A 2 35.32 1.20 34.45
C HIS A 2 34.10 1.85 35.09
N GLY A 3 33.80 3.09 34.69
CA GLY A 3 32.58 3.78 35.11
C GLY A 3 31.34 3.08 34.55
N PRO A 4 30.16 3.29 35.17
CA PRO A 4 28.94 2.66 34.74
C PRO A 4 28.60 3.09 33.31
N PHE A 5 28.24 2.13 32.46
CA PHE A 5 27.67 2.37 31.14
C PHE A 5 26.39 3.20 31.30
N GLN A 6 26.49 4.50 31.06
CA GLN A 6 25.36 5.40 30.97
C GLN A 6 24.68 5.13 29.64
N PHE A 7 23.63 4.30 29.65
CA PHE A 7 22.72 4.21 28.51
C PHE A 7 22.13 5.60 28.28
N SER A 8 22.62 6.28 27.24
CA SER A 8 22.04 7.52 26.77
C SER A 8 20.62 7.23 26.27
N PRO A 9 19.63 8.11 26.55
CA PRO A 9 18.28 7.91 26.07
C PRO A 9 18.29 7.94 24.54
N ILE A 10 17.60 6.99 23.94
CA ILE A 10 17.40 6.86 22.50
C ILE A 10 16.63 8.11 22.05
N HIS A 11 17.35 9.17 21.68
CA HIS A 11 16.74 10.36 21.09
C HIS A 11 16.49 10.12 19.59
N ASN A 12 15.71 9.07 19.27
CA ASN A 12 15.28 8.77 17.90
C ASN A 12 13.86 8.15 17.84
N ASP A 13 13.11 8.20 18.95
CA ASP A 13 11.81 7.55 19.14
C ASP A 13 10.71 8.01 18.17
N GLY A 14 10.92 9.14 17.48
CA GLY A 14 10.03 9.65 16.44
C GLY A 14 10.40 9.19 15.03
N PHE A 15 11.68 8.95 14.74
CA PHE A 15 12.15 8.69 13.37
C PHE A 15 11.57 7.38 12.84
N PHE A 16 11.65 6.30 13.59
CA PHE A 16 11.15 4.99 13.14
C PHE A 16 9.62 4.88 13.02
N LEU A 17 8.86 5.72 13.73
CA LEU A 17 7.39 5.74 13.66
C LEU A 17 6.86 6.67 12.57
N VAL A 18 7.63 7.72 12.28
CA VAL A 18 7.62 8.45 11.00
C VAL A 18 8.38 7.53 10.03
N PHE A 19 9.34 7.88 9.18
CA PHE A 19 10.12 6.95 8.33
C PHE A 19 9.38 5.82 7.57
N PHE A 20 8.92 4.73 8.21
CA PHE A 20 8.26 3.62 7.52
C PHE A 20 6.96 4.00 6.79
N PRO A 21 6.06 4.83 7.37
CA PRO A 21 4.92 5.36 6.62
C PRO A 21 5.33 6.34 5.52
N GLU A 22 6.34 7.17 5.75
CA GLU A 22 6.90 8.08 4.74
C GLU A 22 7.47 7.30 3.56
N PHE A 23 8.29 6.28 3.84
CA PHE A 23 8.91 5.41 2.86
C PHE A 23 7.87 4.68 2.01
N PHE A 24 6.82 4.12 2.64
CA PHE A 24 5.78 3.42 1.88
C PHE A 24 4.94 4.39 1.03
N ARG A 25 4.70 5.61 1.52
CA ARG A 25 4.05 6.68 0.75
C ARG A 25 4.89 7.09 -0.46
N GLU A 26 6.19 7.32 -0.27
CA GLU A 26 7.13 7.65 -1.35
C GLU A 26 7.24 6.52 -2.38
N LEU A 27 7.25 5.27 -1.94
CA LEU A 27 7.21 4.12 -2.85
C LEU A 27 5.96 4.14 -3.74
N LEU A 28 4.79 4.45 -3.17
CA LEU A 28 3.54 4.55 -3.93
C LEU A 28 3.54 5.71 -4.91
N GLU A 29 4.02 6.88 -4.49
CA GLU A 29 4.13 8.07 -5.35
C GLU A 29 5.11 7.82 -6.50
N ASN A 30 6.24 7.17 -6.23
CA ASN A 30 7.21 6.81 -7.26
C ASN A 30 6.66 5.76 -8.24
N ALA A 31 5.89 4.78 -7.75
CA ALA A 31 5.23 3.79 -8.60
C ALA A 31 4.17 4.45 -9.51
N GLU A 32 3.37 5.36 -8.98
CA GLU A 32 2.37 6.14 -9.71
C GLU A 32 3.02 6.95 -10.83
N LYS A 33 4.07 7.71 -10.48
CA LYS A 33 4.81 8.53 -11.43
C LYS A 33 5.49 7.68 -12.51
N SER A 34 6.15 6.59 -12.13
CA SER A 34 6.83 5.71 -13.08
C SER A 34 5.86 5.04 -14.04
N LEU A 35 4.68 4.63 -13.56
CA LEU A 35 3.63 4.07 -14.41
C LEU A 35 3.12 5.15 -15.37
N ASN A 36 2.78 6.33 -14.85
CA ASN A 36 2.31 7.44 -15.66
C ASN A 36 3.31 7.83 -16.75
N ASP A 37 4.59 7.98 -16.42
CA ASP A 37 5.65 8.33 -17.38
C ASP A 37 5.81 7.27 -18.47
N MET A 38 5.75 5.97 -18.11
CA MET A 38 5.82 4.88 -19.08
C MET A 38 4.62 4.89 -20.03
N PHE A 39 3.41 5.08 -19.49
CA PHE A 39 2.19 5.05 -20.28
C PHE A 39 2.01 6.29 -21.16
N VAL A 40 2.37 7.48 -20.68
CA VAL A 40 2.42 8.70 -21.50
C VAL A 40 3.39 8.52 -22.67
N ARG A 41 4.58 7.94 -22.43
CA ARG A 41 5.56 7.70 -23.51
C ARG A 41 5.09 6.66 -24.52
N THR A 42 4.37 5.64 -24.10
CA THR A 42 3.98 4.50 -24.94
C THR A 42 2.67 4.76 -25.70
N TYR A 43 1.68 5.36 -25.03
CA TYR A 43 0.31 5.52 -25.53
C TYR A 43 -0.07 7.00 -25.79
N GLY A 44 0.75 7.96 -25.36
CA GLY A 44 0.57 9.38 -25.67
C GLY A 44 -0.76 9.95 -25.18
N MET A 45 -1.41 10.73 -26.06
CA MET A 45 -2.67 11.42 -25.74
C MET A 45 -3.82 10.47 -25.38
N LEU A 46 -3.84 9.23 -25.90
CA LEU A 46 -4.89 8.26 -25.60
C LEU A 46 -4.93 7.90 -24.11
N TYR A 47 -3.75 7.75 -23.50
CA TYR A 47 -3.62 7.54 -22.06
C TYR A 47 -3.97 8.82 -21.28
N MET A 48 -3.47 9.99 -21.69
CA MET A 48 -3.71 11.24 -20.97
C MET A 48 -5.20 11.59 -20.85
N GLN A 49 -6.01 11.19 -21.82
CA GLN A 49 -7.47 11.41 -21.82
C GLN A 49 -8.23 10.43 -20.91
N ASN A 50 -7.60 9.33 -20.48
CA ASN A 50 -8.23 8.25 -19.71
C ASN A 50 -7.42 7.88 -18.44
N SER A 51 -6.49 8.75 -18.02
CA SER A 51 -5.56 8.48 -16.92
C SER A 51 -6.24 8.41 -15.56
N GLU A 52 -7.49 8.86 -15.46
CA GLU A 52 -8.32 8.82 -14.25
C GLU A 52 -8.37 7.41 -13.64
N VAL A 53 -8.48 6.36 -14.46
CA VAL A 53 -8.51 4.96 -13.99
C VAL A 53 -7.27 4.60 -13.17
N PHE A 54 -6.11 5.14 -13.54
CA PHE A 54 -4.86 4.90 -12.81
C PHE A 54 -4.77 5.78 -11.56
N GLN A 55 -5.22 7.03 -11.62
CA GLN A 55 -5.26 7.93 -10.45
C GLN A 55 -6.17 7.38 -9.35
N ASP A 56 -7.33 6.83 -9.73
CA ASP A 56 -8.26 6.19 -8.80
C ASP A 56 -7.63 4.99 -8.09
N LEU A 57 -6.93 4.13 -8.83
CA LEU A 57 -6.21 2.99 -8.25
C LEU A 57 -5.22 3.43 -7.17
N PHE A 58 -4.35 4.40 -7.48
CA PHE A 58 -3.35 4.87 -6.50
C PHE A 58 -3.99 5.60 -5.32
N THR A 59 -5.13 6.27 -5.52
CA THR A 59 -5.92 6.89 -4.45
C THR A 59 -6.47 5.83 -3.50
N GLU A 60 -7.07 4.76 -4.02
CA GLU A 60 -7.61 3.68 -3.20
C GLU A 60 -6.51 2.86 -2.51
N LEU A 61 -5.35 2.66 -3.14
CA LEU A 61 -4.17 2.07 -2.50
C LEU A 61 -3.68 2.92 -1.31
N LYS A 62 -3.58 4.24 -1.47
CA LYS A 62 -3.22 5.16 -0.38
C LYS A 62 -4.26 5.12 0.75
N ARG A 63 -5.55 5.04 0.40
CA ARG A 63 -6.65 4.93 1.37
C ARG A 63 -6.63 3.62 2.15
N TYR A 64 -6.33 2.50 1.50
CA TYR A 64 -6.14 1.22 2.19
C TYR A 64 -5.00 1.31 3.22
N TYR A 65 -3.89 1.92 2.82
CA TYR A 65 -2.71 2.07 3.68
C TYR A 65 -2.99 2.90 4.94
N THR A 66 -3.72 4.02 4.82
CA THR A 66 -4.06 4.90 5.95
C THR A 66 -5.12 4.34 6.89
N GLY A 67 -5.62 3.14 6.63
CA GLY A 67 -6.53 2.42 7.52
C GLY A 67 -7.97 2.33 7.03
N GLY A 68 -8.25 2.72 5.79
CA GLY A 68 -9.56 2.53 5.17
C GLY A 68 -10.03 1.07 5.21
N ASN A 69 -11.34 0.88 5.38
CA ASN A 69 -11.99 -0.43 5.28
C ASN A 69 -12.23 -0.78 3.81
N VAL A 70 -11.13 -0.93 3.06
CA VAL A 70 -11.15 -1.23 1.62
C VAL A 70 -10.70 -2.67 1.42
N ASN A 71 -11.39 -3.41 0.55
CA ASN A 71 -10.95 -4.73 0.14
C ASN A 71 -9.95 -4.59 -1.02
N LEU A 72 -8.66 -4.84 -0.74
CA LEU A 72 -7.59 -4.76 -1.75
C LEU A 72 -7.84 -5.65 -2.96
N GLU A 73 -8.35 -6.86 -2.74
CA GLU A 73 -8.55 -7.79 -3.85
C GLU A 73 -9.66 -7.33 -4.80
N GLU A 74 -10.76 -6.85 -4.23
CA GLU A 74 -11.90 -6.31 -4.98
C GLU A 74 -11.49 -5.05 -5.74
N MET A 75 -10.83 -4.09 -5.06
CA MET A 75 -10.29 -2.88 -5.69
C MET A 75 -9.38 -3.19 -6.88
N LEU A 76 -8.47 -4.16 -6.73
CA LEU A 76 -7.59 -4.57 -7.82
C LEU A 76 -8.36 -5.24 -8.96
N ASN A 77 -9.33 -6.10 -8.67
CA ASN A 77 -10.16 -6.71 -9.70
C ASN A 77 -10.96 -5.64 -10.48
N ASP A 78 -11.56 -4.68 -9.79
CA ASP A 78 -12.30 -3.57 -10.39
C ASP A 78 -11.41 -2.69 -11.29
N PHE A 79 -10.18 -2.41 -10.83
CA PHE A 79 -9.20 -1.71 -11.65
C PHE A 79 -8.93 -2.44 -12.98
N TRP A 80 -8.70 -3.76 -12.93
CA TRP A 80 -8.41 -4.53 -14.13
C TRP A 80 -9.61 -4.62 -15.09
N ALA A 81 -10.84 -4.71 -14.55
CA ALA A 81 -12.06 -4.66 -15.36
C ALA A 81 -12.20 -3.31 -16.07
N ARG A 82 -12.10 -2.20 -15.33
CA ARG A 82 -12.16 -0.84 -15.90
C ARG A 82 -11.05 -0.59 -16.92
N LEU A 83 -9.83 -1.07 -16.63
CA LEU A 83 -8.70 -0.93 -17.56
C LEU A 83 -8.95 -1.70 -18.86
N LEU A 84 -9.51 -2.90 -18.76
CA LEU A 84 -9.87 -3.68 -19.94
C LEU A 84 -10.90 -2.95 -20.80
N GLU A 85 -11.99 -2.47 -20.21
CA GLU A 85 -13.05 -1.76 -20.93
C GLU A 85 -12.50 -0.54 -21.67
N ARG A 86 -11.67 0.28 -20.99
CA ARG A 86 -11.02 1.45 -21.61
C ARG A 86 -10.06 1.06 -22.72
N MET A 87 -9.21 0.05 -22.52
CA MET A 87 -8.30 -0.42 -23.56
C MET A 87 -9.04 -1.00 -24.76
N PHE A 88 -10.14 -1.72 -24.53
CA PHE A 88 -10.91 -2.36 -25.60
C PHE A 88 -11.52 -1.32 -26.54
N GLN A 89 -12.04 -0.22 -25.97
CA GLN A 89 -12.53 0.94 -26.72
C GLN A 89 -11.40 1.66 -27.47
N LEU A 90 -10.23 1.83 -26.84
CA LEU A 90 -9.09 2.52 -27.43
C LEU A 90 -8.45 1.75 -28.61
N ILE A 91 -8.41 0.42 -28.54
CA ILE A 91 -7.84 -0.43 -29.59
C ILE A 91 -8.81 -0.55 -30.78
N ASN A 92 -10.11 -0.44 -30.54
CA ASN A 92 -11.16 -0.62 -31.56
C ASN A 92 -12.02 0.65 -31.73
N PRO A 93 -11.42 1.81 -32.06
CA PRO A 93 -12.14 3.09 -32.10
C PRO A 93 -13.21 3.14 -33.22
N GLN A 94 -13.14 2.22 -34.19
CA GLN A 94 -14.08 2.12 -35.30
C GLN A 94 -15.40 1.44 -34.90
N TYR A 95 -15.45 0.80 -33.73
CA TYR A 95 -16.61 0.10 -33.23
C TYR A 95 -17.20 0.85 -32.04
N HIS A 96 -18.53 0.87 -31.94
CA HIS A 96 -19.23 1.35 -30.75
C HIS A 96 -19.78 0.14 -30.00
N PHE A 97 -19.26 -0.07 -28.80
CA PHE A 97 -19.67 -1.16 -27.93
C PHE A 97 -20.74 -0.65 -26.96
N SER A 98 -21.82 -1.41 -26.80
CA SER A 98 -22.80 -1.14 -25.74
C SER A 98 -22.21 -1.47 -24.37
N GLU A 99 -22.77 -0.87 -23.33
CA GLU A 99 -22.40 -1.15 -21.94
C GLU A 99 -22.57 -2.64 -21.61
N ASP A 100 -23.68 -3.26 -22.04
CA ASP A 100 -23.93 -4.70 -21.88
C ASP A 100 -22.84 -5.58 -22.52
N TYR A 101 -22.29 -5.15 -23.66
CA TYR A 101 -21.22 -5.89 -24.34
C TYR A 101 -19.91 -5.78 -23.55
N LEU A 102 -19.61 -4.59 -23.03
CA LEU A 102 -18.41 -4.38 -22.21
C LEU A 102 -18.50 -5.14 -20.88
N GLU A 103 -19.68 -5.16 -20.24
CA GLU A 103 -19.92 -5.98 -19.05
C GLU A 103 -19.71 -7.48 -19.35
N CYS A 104 -20.18 -7.94 -20.53
CA CYS A 104 -19.95 -9.30 -20.99
C CYS A 104 -18.44 -9.58 -21.17
N VAL A 105 -17.70 -8.70 -21.84
CA VAL A 105 -16.25 -8.83 -22.01
C VAL A 105 -15.54 -8.90 -20.65
N SER A 106 -15.93 -8.03 -19.71
CA SER A 106 -15.41 -8.02 -18.35
C SER A 106 -15.63 -9.36 -17.63
N LYS A 107 -16.77 -10.06 -17.86
CA LYS A 107 -17.02 -11.42 -17.32
C LYS A 107 -16.12 -12.51 -17.89
N TYR A 108 -15.62 -12.37 -19.12
CA TYR A 108 -14.73 -13.35 -19.74
C TYR A 108 -13.24 -13.03 -19.56
N THR A 109 -12.90 -11.97 -18.83
CA THR A 109 -11.51 -11.53 -18.59
C THR A 109 -10.62 -12.65 -18.03
N ASP A 110 -11.14 -13.46 -17.10
CA ASP A 110 -10.38 -14.55 -16.48
C ASP A 110 -10.03 -15.70 -17.43
N GLN A 111 -10.88 -15.94 -18.44
CA GLN A 111 -10.64 -16.96 -19.46
C GLN A 111 -9.75 -16.44 -20.57
N LEU A 112 -10.01 -15.22 -21.04
CA LEU A 112 -9.28 -14.60 -22.16
C LEU A 112 -7.87 -14.17 -21.74
N LYS A 113 -7.67 -13.86 -20.45
CA LYS A 113 -6.43 -13.33 -19.89
C LYS A 113 -5.79 -12.26 -20.79
N PRO A 114 -6.49 -11.15 -21.08
CA PRO A 114 -5.98 -10.11 -22.00
C PRO A 114 -4.65 -9.50 -21.52
N PHE A 115 -4.42 -9.52 -20.20
CA PHE A 115 -3.17 -9.08 -19.55
C PHE A 115 -2.27 -10.24 -19.13
N GLY A 116 -2.54 -11.46 -19.61
CA GLY A 116 -1.86 -12.68 -19.21
C GLY A 116 -1.97 -12.93 -17.70
N ASP A 117 -0.85 -13.31 -17.08
CA ASP A 117 -0.77 -13.57 -15.64
C ASP A 117 -0.46 -12.32 -14.79
N VAL A 118 -0.34 -11.13 -15.40
CA VAL A 118 0.02 -9.89 -14.70
C VAL A 118 -0.99 -9.52 -13.61
N PRO A 119 -2.32 -9.50 -13.85
CA PRO A 119 -3.30 -9.16 -12.82
C PRO A 119 -3.21 -10.07 -11.58
N ARG A 120 -3.06 -11.38 -11.82
CA ARG A 120 -2.93 -12.38 -10.76
C ARG A 120 -1.67 -12.19 -9.93
N LYS A 121 -0.52 -12.03 -10.60
CA LYS A 121 0.77 -11.83 -9.91
C LYS A 121 0.80 -10.53 -9.12
N LEU A 122 0.31 -9.44 -9.74
CA LEU A 122 0.24 -8.13 -9.12
C LEU A 122 -0.68 -8.17 -7.89
N LYS A 123 -1.86 -8.78 -8.00
CA LYS A 123 -2.77 -8.96 -6.86
C LYS A 123 -2.10 -9.64 -5.67
N ILE A 124 -1.45 -10.77 -5.90
CA ILE A 124 -0.78 -11.51 -4.81
C ILE A 124 0.33 -10.68 -4.17
N GLN A 125 1.17 -10.01 -4.98
CA GLN A 125 2.29 -9.23 -4.46
C GLN A 125 1.84 -7.97 -3.71
N VAL A 126 0.91 -7.21 -4.30
CA VAL A 126 0.37 -5.99 -3.70
C VAL A 126 -0.35 -6.31 -2.41
N THR A 127 -1.25 -7.30 -2.40
CA THR A 127 -1.98 -7.67 -1.18
C THR A 127 -1.04 -8.04 -0.04
N ARG A 128 -0.03 -8.88 -0.30
CA ARG A 128 0.95 -9.27 0.72
C ARG A 128 1.80 -8.09 1.20
N ALA A 129 2.27 -7.25 0.29
CA ALA A 129 3.10 -6.11 0.63
C ALA A 129 2.35 -5.09 1.50
N PHE A 130 1.12 -4.76 1.15
CA PHE A 130 0.30 -3.80 1.88
C PHE A 130 -0.13 -4.31 3.26
N ILE A 131 -0.54 -5.57 3.36
CA ILE A 131 -0.85 -6.19 4.65
C ILE A 131 0.40 -6.16 5.55
N ALA A 132 1.55 -6.59 5.03
CA ALA A 132 2.80 -6.58 5.78
C ALA A 132 3.19 -5.17 6.25
N ALA A 133 3.13 -4.17 5.36
CA ALA A 133 3.45 -2.78 5.70
C ALA A 133 2.52 -2.22 6.78
N ARG A 134 1.21 -2.45 6.65
CA ARG A 134 0.21 -1.99 7.62
C ARG A 134 0.40 -2.67 8.98
N THR A 135 0.54 -3.99 9.01
CA THR A 135 0.77 -4.74 10.25
C THR A 135 2.07 -4.32 10.93
N PHE A 136 3.13 -4.06 10.16
CA PHE A 136 4.41 -3.61 10.68
C PHE A 136 4.31 -2.24 11.38
N VAL A 137 3.69 -1.25 10.74
CA VAL A 137 3.48 0.08 11.32
C VAL A 137 2.58 0.04 12.55
N GLN A 138 1.50 -0.75 12.50
CA GLN A 138 0.62 -0.98 13.64
C GLN A 138 1.38 -1.62 14.81
N GLY A 139 2.23 -2.62 14.53
CA GLY A 139 3.07 -3.29 15.52
C GLY A 139 4.05 -2.34 16.21
N LEU A 140 4.73 -1.47 15.45
CA LEU A 140 5.61 -0.45 16.01
C LEU A 140 4.86 0.53 16.92
N THR A 141 3.66 0.94 16.51
CA THR A 141 2.79 1.85 17.28
C THR A 141 2.39 1.22 18.62
N VAL A 142 1.88 -0.02 18.59
CA VAL A 142 1.49 -0.76 19.80
C VAL A 142 2.69 -1.02 20.70
N GLY A 143 3.84 -1.41 20.13
CA GLY A 143 5.08 -1.65 20.88
C GLY A 143 5.53 -0.39 21.65
N ARG A 144 5.46 0.78 21.01
CA ARG A 144 5.74 2.07 21.66
C ARG A 144 4.78 2.36 22.80
N GLU A 145 3.48 2.15 22.60
CA GLU A 145 2.48 2.37 23.64
C GLU A 145 2.72 1.50 24.86
N VAL A 146 3.03 0.22 24.66
CA VAL A 146 3.33 -0.72 25.75
C VAL A 146 4.58 -0.27 26.51
N ALA A 147 5.66 0.05 25.80
CA ALA A 147 6.91 0.53 26.42
C ALA A 147 6.67 1.78 27.28
N ASN A 148 5.90 2.75 26.76
CA ASN A 148 5.54 3.97 27.47
C ASN A 148 4.65 3.73 28.71
N ARG A 149 3.77 2.72 28.66
CA ARG A 149 2.93 2.35 29.82
C ARG A 149 3.78 1.69 30.91
N VAL A 150 4.68 0.77 30.52
CA VAL A 150 5.58 0.07 31.45
C VAL A 150 6.53 1.06 32.12
N SER A 151 7.08 2.04 31.39
CA SER A 151 7.99 3.03 31.95
C SER A 151 7.33 3.98 32.96
N LYS A 152 5.99 4.13 32.92
CA LYS A 152 5.21 5.00 33.81
C LYS A 152 4.51 4.22 34.93
N GLY A 153 4.68 2.89 34.97
CA GLY A 153 4.08 2.04 36.00
C GLY A 153 4.67 2.29 37.38
N PRO A 154 3.92 1.99 38.46
CA PRO A 154 4.44 2.12 39.82
C PRO A 154 5.65 1.19 40.01
N ARG A 155 6.73 1.73 40.57
CA ARG A 155 7.86 0.91 41.03
C ARG A 155 7.38 0.03 42.17
N TRP A 156 7.64 -1.27 42.07
CA TRP A 156 7.30 -2.21 43.13
C TRP A 156 8.21 -1.93 44.34
N SER A 157 7.62 -1.67 45.51
CA SER A 157 8.34 -1.24 46.73
C SER A 157 9.35 -2.27 47.27
N GLY A 158 9.29 -3.52 46.79
CA GLY A 158 10.28 -4.56 47.09
C GLY A 158 11.57 -4.50 46.26
N CYS A 159 11.66 -3.63 45.25
CA CYS A 159 12.82 -3.50 44.36
C CYS A 159 13.82 -2.39 44.77
N ASP A 160 13.49 -1.58 45.78
CA ASP A 160 14.37 -0.52 46.29
C ASP A 160 15.32 -1.01 47.40
N ASN A 161 15.14 -2.25 47.90
CA ASN A 161 16.09 -2.85 48.83
C ASN A 161 17.28 -3.43 48.05
N PRO A 162 18.53 -3.07 48.38
CA PRO A 162 19.71 -3.70 47.78
C PRO A 162 19.65 -5.21 48.01
N ILE A 163 19.92 -5.99 46.96
CA ILE A 163 20.18 -7.42 47.08
C ILE A 163 21.52 -7.54 47.82
N PHE A 164 21.48 -7.64 49.15
CA PHE A 164 22.64 -8.00 49.96
C PHE A 164 22.85 -9.52 49.81
N ILE A 165 23.85 -9.89 48.99
CA ILE A 165 24.46 -11.25 48.97
C ILE A 165 25.63 -11.24 49.94
#